data_AF-A0A8T4QHW4-F1
#
_entry.id   AF-A0A8T4QHW4-F1
#
_cell.length_a   1.000
_cell.length_b   1.000
_cell.length_c   1.000
_cell.angle_alpha   90.00
_cell.angle_beta   90.00
_cell.angle_gamma   90.00
#
_symmetry.space_group_name_H-M   'P 1'
#
loop_
_entity.id
_entity.type
_entity.pdbx_description
1 polymer ?
#
loop_
_entity_poly.entity_id
_entity_poly.type
_entity_poly.pdbx_seq_one_letter_code
_entity_poly.pdbx_strand_id
1 'polypeptide(L)' 'MKKDKIDDEEDDFWEEGYFAETMGSEEIKEKMRTFHMKHDEEMNYNCKKCNKKISAHNKDWHDGMCDDCFNKKYYKK' A
#
# COMPACT_ATOMS: atom_id res chain seq x y z
N MET A 1 -12.86 -14.35 27.84
CA MET A 1 -12.24 -14.38 26.49
C MET A 1 -11.44 -13.10 26.37
N LYS A 2 -10.10 -13.19 26.37
CA LYS A 2 -9.24 -12.03 26.19
C LYS A 2 -9.35 -11.63 24.72
N LYS A 3 -9.85 -10.43 24.48
CA LYS A 3 -9.89 -9.79 23.16
C LYS A 3 -8.52 -9.12 23.05
N ASP A 4 -7.58 -9.80 22.41
CA ASP A 4 -6.28 -9.24 22.10
C ASP A 4 -6.52 -7.96 21.29
N LYS A 5 -6.19 -6.83 21.91
CA LYS A 5 -6.19 -5.51 21.27
C LYS A 5 -4.89 -5.44 20.47
N ILE A 6 -5.03 -5.57 19.16
CA ILE A 6 -4.02 -5.19 18.18
C ILE A 6 -4.61 -3.93 17.54
N ASP A 7 -4.43 -2.79 18.18
CA ASP A 7 -4.88 -1.49 17.72
C ASP A 7 -3.83 -0.46 18.20
N ASP A 8 -3.56 0.52 17.32
CA ASP A 8 -2.83 1.80 17.48
C ASP A 8 -1.39 1.96 16.93
N GLU A 9 -0.43 1.05 17.12
CA GLU A 9 0.97 1.40 16.77
C GLU A 9 1.28 1.47 15.25
N GLU A 10 0.52 0.78 14.38
CA GLU A 10 0.71 0.92 12.93
C GLU A 10 0.12 2.23 12.40
N ASP A 11 -0.99 2.71 12.95
CA ASP A 11 -1.64 3.95 12.49
C ASP A 11 -0.76 5.16 12.78
N ASP A 12 -0.11 5.23 13.95
CA ASP A 12 0.84 6.30 14.28
C ASP A 12 2.03 6.37 13.31
N PHE A 13 2.56 5.22 12.86
CA PHE A 13 3.67 5.19 11.88
C PHE A 13 3.28 5.80 10.53
N TRP A 14 2.02 5.63 10.12
CA TRP A 14 1.47 6.20 8.89
C TRP A 14 0.99 7.65 9.07
N GLU A 15 0.43 8.01 10.24
CA GLU A 15 -0.01 9.37 10.59
C GLU A 15 1.18 10.34 10.75
N GLU A 16 2.28 9.88 11.35
CA GLU A 16 3.45 10.71 11.61
C GLU A 16 4.30 10.93 10.35
N GLY A 17 3.96 10.28 9.23
CA GLY A 17 4.60 10.49 7.93
C GLY A 17 6.05 9.97 7.87
N TYR A 18 6.44 9.09 8.80
CA TYR A 18 7.80 8.53 8.87
C TYR A 18 8.19 7.78 7.59
N PHE A 19 7.24 7.05 6.99
CA PHE A 19 7.46 6.39 5.69
C PHE A 19 7.74 7.38 4.54
N ALA A 20 7.35 8.64 4.72
CA ALA A 20 7.38 9.71 3.74
C ALA A 20 8.73 10.44 3.72
N GLU A 21 9.61 10.25 4.71
CA GLU A 21 10.95 10.90 4.75
C GLU A 21 11.83 10.58 3.53
N THR A 22 11.49 9.51 2.80
CA THR A 22 12.20 9.09 1.58
C THR A 22 11.55 9.55 0.27
N MET A 23 10.38 10.19 0.32
CA MET A 23 9.60 10.64 -0.84
C MET A 23 9.50 12.17 -0.91
N GLY A 24 9.32 12.70 -2.12
CA GLY A 24 9.08 14.13 -2.31
C GLY A 24 7.72 14.55 -1.72
N SER A 25 7.62 15.77 -1.20
CA SER A 25 6.37 16.29 -0.60
C SER A 25 5.18 16.30 -1.55
N GLU A 26 5.42 16.48 -2.86
CA GLU A 26 4.39 16.37 -3.90
C GLU A 26 4.02 14.92 -4.21
N GLU A 27 5.01 14.02 -4.23
CA GLU A 27 4.81 12.58 -4.47
C GLU A 27 3.96 11.94 -3.37
N ILE A 28 4.21 12.31 -2.11
CA ILE A 28 3.44 11.83 -0.96
C ILE A 28 1.99 12.27 -1.04
N LYS A 29 1.74 13.55 -1.35
CA LYS A 29 0.39 14.07 -1.53
C LYS A 29 -0.37 13.32 -2.62
N GLU A 30 0.32 12.95 -3.69
CA GLU A 30 -0.28 12.17 -4.77
C GLU A 30 -0.64 10.76 -4.30
N LYS A 31 0.29 10.03 -3.68
CA LYS A 31 0.09 8.65 -3.21
C LYS A 31 -0.92 8.56 -2.06
N MET A 32 -0.97 9.55 -1.18
CA MET A 32 -1.95 9.59 -0.08
C MET A 32 -3.40 9.61 -0.55
N ARG A 33 -3.67 10.03 -1.80
CA ARG A 33 -5.02 9.95 -2.38
C ARG A 33 -5.54 8.52 -2.48
N THR A 34 -4.65 7.54 -2.64
CA THR A 34 -5.00 6.14 -2.86
C THR A 34 -4.75 5.26 -1.64
N PHE A 35 -4.25 5.83 -0.55
CA PHE A 35 -3.91 5.09 0.68
C PHE A 35 -5.14 4.37 1.26
N HIS A 36 -6.25 5.08 1.45
CA HIS A 36 -7.50 4.54 1.99
C HIS A 36 -8.33 3.71 0.99
N MET A 37 -7.91 3.64 -0.27
CA MET A 37 -8.66 2.91 -1.29
C MET A 37 -8.50 1.41 -1.13
N LYS A 38 -9.57 0.68 -1.38
CA LYS A 38 -9.57 -0.78 -1.36
C LYS A 38 -8.91 -1.35 -2.60
N HIS A 39 -8.51 -2.62 -2.50
CA HIS A 39 -7.82 -3.34 -3.57
C HIS A 39 -8.72 -3.71 -4.76
N ASP A 40 -9.99 -3.33 -4.72
CA ASP A 40 -11.00 -3.49 -5.76
C ASP A 40 -11.54 -2.15 -6.33
N GLU A 41 -11.03 -1.01 -5.84
CA GLU A 41 -11.38 0.32 -6.35
C GLU A 41 -10.41 0.78 -7.45
N GLU A 42 -10.92 1.50 -8.46
CA GLU A 42 -10.12 2.02 -9.58
C GLU A 42 -9.19 0.97 -10.24
N MET A 43 -9.76 -0.18 -10.62
CA MET A 43 -9.08 -1.34 -11.21
C MET A 43 -8.63 -1.14 -12.67
N ASN A 44 -7.88 -0.07 -12.93
CA ASN A 44 -7.48 0.40 -14.25
C ASN A 44 -6.00 0.18 -14.57
N TYR A 45 -5.25 -0.44 -13.66
CA TYR A 45 -3.80 -0.65 -13.79
C TYR A 45 -3.48 -2.13 -13.91
N ASN A 46 -2.28 -2.44 -14.41
CA ASN A 46 -1.79 -3.80 -14.54
C ASN A 46 -0.56 -4.01 -13.65
N CYS A 47 -0.54 -5.13 -12.92
CA CYS A 47 0.61 -5.58 -12.17
C CYS A 47 1.82 -5.71 -13.10
N LYS A 48 2.92 -5.02 -12.78
CA LYS A 48 4.14 -5.02 -13.61
C LYS A 48 4.80 -6.39 -13.77
N LYS A 49 4.45 -7.37 -12.93
CA LYS A 49 5.06 -8.71 -12.90
C LYS A 49 4.22 -9.78 -13.62
N CYS A 50 2.90 -9.77 -13.44
CA CYS A 50 2.01 -10.82 -13.97
C CYS A 50 0.89 -10.28 -14.86
N ASN A 51 0.84 -8.96 -15.09
CA ASN A 51 -0.17 -8.28 -15.90
C ASN A 51 -1.63 -8.45 -15.43
N LYS A 52 -1.85 -8.93 -14.19
CA LYS A 52 -3.17 -8.95 -13.54
C LYS A 52 -3.66 -7.52 -13.32
N LYS A 53 -4.96 -7.27 -13.50
CA LYS A 53 -5.57 -5.97 -13.14
C LYS A 53 -5.40 -5.70 -11.63
N ILE A 54 -5.06 -4.46 -11.29
CA ILE A 54 -4.86 -3.97 -9.93
C ILE A 54 -5.49 -2.58 -9.75
N SER A 55 -5.77 -2.23 -8.49
CA SER A 55 -6.32 -0.93 -8.08
C SER A 55 -5.27 0.18 -8.15
N ALA A 56 -5.73 1.43 -8.00
CA ALA A 56 -4.86 2.58 -7.81
C ALA A 56 -3.98 2.43 -6.55
N HIS A 57 -4.54 1.91 -5.46
CA HIS A 57 -3.81 1.61 -4.22
C HIS A 57 -2.60 0.70 -4.50
N ASN A 58 -2.82 -0.42 -5.19
CA ASN A 58 -1.74 -1.35 -5.52
C ASN A 58 -0.68 -0.73 -6.43
N LYS A 59 -1.08 0.16 -7.33
CA LYS A 59 -0.12 0.88 -8.17
C LYS A 59 0.81 1.76 -7.34
N ASP A 60 0.25 2.51 -6.40
CA ASP A 60 0.98 3.55 -5.67
C ASP A 60 1.72 3.01 -4.43
N TRP A 61 1.15 1.99 -3.76
CA TRP A 61 1.64 1.45 -2.48
C TRP A 61 2.28 0.07 -2.60
N HIS A 62 1.88 -0.75 -3.58
CA HIS A 62 2.42 -2.10 -3.76
C HIS A 62 3.49 -2.16 -4.87
N ASP A 63 4.27 -1.09 -5.05
CA ASP A 63 5.35 -1.01 -6.05
C ASP A 63 4.87 -1.40 -7.47
N GLY A 64 3.63 -1.02 -7.83
CA GLY A 64 3.03 -1.39 -9.12
C GLY A 64 2.70 -2.88 -9.28
N MET A 65 2.50 -3.62 -8.18
CA MET A 65 2.25 -5.07 -8.20
C MET A 65 0.95 -5.45 -7.49
N CYS A 66 0.39 -6.60 -7.87
CA CYS A 66 -0.64 -7.24 -7.06
C CYS A 66 -0.03 -7.80 -5.76
N ASP A 67 -0.85 -8.03 -4.74
CA ASP A 67 -0.42 -8.46 -3.41
C ASP A 67 0.43 -9.73 -3.46
N ASP A 68 0.01 -10.72 -4.25
CA ASP A 68 0.77 -11.96 -4.42
C ASP A 68 2.20 -11.71 -4.92
N CYS A 69 2.37 -10.76 -5.84
CA CYS A 69 3.66 -10.44 -6.44
C CYS A 69 4.51 -9.58 -5.50
N PHE A 70 3.88 -8.63 -4.82
CA PHE A 70 4.50 -7.78 -3.81
C PHE A 70 5.01 -8.62 -2.62
N ASN A 71 4.14 -9.44 -2.05
CA ASN A 71 4.47 -10.30 -0.89
C ASN A 71 5.56 -11.31 -1.23
N LYS A 72 5.53 -11.92 -2.42
CA LYS A 72 6.61 -12.80 -2.89
C LYS A 72 7.95 -12.08 -3.11
N LYS A 73 7.96 -10.76 -3.28
CA LYS A 73 9.18 -9.96 -3.47
C LYS A 73 9.76 -9.51 -2.13
N TYR A 74 8.92 -8.99 -1.22
CA TYR A 74 9.37 -8.31 0.00
C TYR A 74 9.22 -9.13 1.28
N TYR A 75 8.29 -10.09 1.34
CA TYR A 75 7.99 -10.87 2.54
C TYR A 75 8.25 -12.37 2.39
N LYS A 76 9.28 -12.75 1.62
CA LYS A 76 9.74 -14.15 1.61
C LYS A 76 10.17 -14.55 3.03
N LYS A 77 9.38 -15.43 3.65
CA LYS A 77 9.83 -16.25 4.79
C LYS A 77 10.87 -17.25 4.33
#